data_AF-A0A930TGG8-F1
#
_entry.id   AF-A0A930TGG8-F1
#
_cell.length_a   1.000
_cell.length_b   1.000
_cell.length_c   1.000
_cell.angle_alpha   90.00
_cell.angle_beta   90.00
_cell.angle_gamma   90.00
#
_symmetry.space_group_name_H-M   'P 1'
#
loop_
_entity.id
_entity.type
_entity.pdbx_description
1 polymer ?
#
loop_
_entity_poly.entity_id
_entity_poly.type
_entity_poly.pdbx_seq_one_letter_code
_entity_poly.pdbx_strand_id
1 'polypeptide(L)'
;MRDAWLAKRRGHHNVSQMHYARQGYLTEEMQYVAMREGLPAELVRDEVARGRMIIPANINHTNLEPMGIGIASKCKVNANIGASPNSSNLAEELEKLQLAVKYGADTVMDLSTGGGDLDAIRQAIIDASPVPIGTVPIYQALESVHGNIERLTPDDFLHIIEKQAQQGVDYMTIHAGILIEHLPLVKGRITGIVSRGGGILARWMLHHHQQNPLYTHFQDIIEIFKKYDVSFSLGDSLRPGCLHDASDAAQLAELKTLGQLTRRAWQQDVQVMVEGPGHVPMDQIEFNVRKQMEECSEAPFYVLGPLVTDIAPGYDHITSAIGAAMAGWYGTAMLCYVTPKEHLGLPTAEDVRNGLIAYKIAAHAADVARHRPGARDRDDQLSQARYQFDWNRQFELSLDPDRAREYHDETLPADIYKTAEFCSMCGPKFCPMQTKVDADALAELEKMLSAQYPAIE
;
A
#
# COMPACT_ATOMS: atom_id res chain seq x y z
N MET A 1 -12.46 -19.96 -5.66
CA MET A 1 -13.50 -19.12 -6.32
C MET A 1 -13.14 -18.84 -7.78
N ARG A 2 -11.89 -18.48 -8.06
CA ARG A 2 -11.45 -18.06 -9.39
C ARG A 2 -11.27 -19.18 -10.42
N ASP A 3 -11.19 -20.45 -9.99
CA ASP A 3 -10.98 -21.60 -10.89
C ASP A 3 -11.97 -21.63 -12.07
N ALA A 4 -13.25 -21.38 -11.79
CA ALA A 4 -14.30 -21.37 -12.80
C ALA A 4 -14.19 -20.18 -13.78
N TRP A 5 -13.67 -19.04 -13.32
CA TRP A 5 -13.44 -17.85 -14.16
C TRP A 5 -12.25 -18.09 -15.07
N LEU A 6 -11.15 -18.60 -14.50
CA LEU A 6 -9.91 -18.90 -15.19
C LEU A 6 -10.08 -20.00 -16.23
N ALA A 7 -10.92 -21.00 -15.97
CA ALA A 7 -11.23 -22.06 -16.92
C ALA A 7 -11.75 -21.54 -18.27
N LYS A 8 -12.49 -20.41 -18.28
CA LYS A 8 -13.03 -19.79 -19.50
C LYS A 8 -11.97 -19.09 -20.35
N ARG A 9 -10.81 -18.79 -19.77
CA ARG A 9 -9.73 -17.97 -20.34
C ARG A 9 -8.42 -18.74 -20.54
N ARG A 10 -8.47 -20.07 -20.49
CA ARG A 10 -7.28 -20.92 -20.71
C ARG A 10 -6.82 -20.85 -22.16
N GLY A 11 -5.50 -20.94 -22.36
CA GLY A 11 -4.88 -21.06 -23.69
C GLY A 11 -4.62 -19.73 -24.42
N HIS A 12 -4.93 -18.59 -23.79
CA HIS A 12 -4.53 -17.28 -24.31
C HIS A 12 -3.04 -17.02 -24.04
N HIS A 13 -2.35 -16.38 -24.98
CA HIS A 13 -0.94 -15.99 -24.83
C HIS A 13 -0.76 -14.83 -23.84
N ASN A 14 -1.73 -13.92 -23.76
CA ASN A 14 -1.77 -12.87 -22.76
C ASN A 14 -3.06 -13.02 -21.96
N VAL A 15 -2.91 -13.28 -20.67
CA VAL A 15 -4.03 -13.47 -19.74
C VAL A 15 -4.25 -12.27 -18.81
N SER A 16 -3.62 -11.13 -19.11
CA SER A 16 -3.70 -9.98 -18.21
C SER A 16 -5.06 -9.29 -18.19
N GLN A 17 -5.44 -8.71 -17.05
CA GLN A 17 -6.66 -7.89 -16.99
C GLN A 17 -6.61 -6.71 -17.96
N MET A 18 -5.44 -6.08 -18.16
CA MET A 18 -5.27 -4.98 -19.10
C MET A 18 -5.54 -5.40 -20.55
N HIS A 19 -5.13 -6.60 -20.94
CA HIS A 19 -5.39 -7.16 -22.26
C HIS A 19 -6.88 -7.35 -22.50
N TYR A 20 -7.59 -7.99 -21.56
CA TYR A 20 -9.03 -8.16 -21.65
C TYR A 20 -9.78 -6.83 -21.66
N ALA A 21 -9.37 -5.88 -20.81
CA ALA A 21 -9.98 -4.55 -20.74
C ALA A 21 -9.88 -3.80 -22.06
N ARG A 22 -8.71 -3.81 -22.72
CA ARG A 22 -8.48 -3.13 -24.01
C ARG A 22 -9.22 -3.77 -25.17
N GLN A 23 -9.55 -5.05 -25.06
CA GLN A 23 -10.43 -5.74 -26.00
C GLN A 23 -11.93 -5.49 -25.72
N GLY A 24 -12.25 -4.71 -24.69
CA GLY A 24 -13.62 -4.38 -24.30
C GLY A 24 -14.30 -5.43 -23.43
N TYR A 25 -13.58 -6.48 -23.01
CA TYR A 25 -14.14 -7.53 -22.16
C TYR A 25 -14.23 -7.08 -20.69
N LEU A 26 -15.36 -7.37 -20.06
CA LEU A 26 -15.55 -7.29 -18.62
C LEU A 26 -15.30 -8.67 -18.00
N THR A 27 -14.17 -8.83 -17.32
CA THR A 27 -13.85 -10.06 -16.59
C THR A 27 -14.62 -10.14 -15.27
N GLU A 28 -14.72 -11.35 -14.71
CA GLU A 28 -15.29 -11.54 -13.37
C GLU A 28 -14.49 -10.78 -12.30
N GLU A 29 -13.17 -10.67 -12.43
CA GLU A 29 -12.34 -9.86 -11.55
C GLU A 29 -12.73 -8.38 -11.58
N MET A 30 -12.96 -7.79 -12.76
CA MET A 30 -13.42 -6.39 -12.89
C MET A 30 -14.80 -6.20 -12.26
N GLN A 31 -15.72 -7.15 -12.46
CA GLN A 31 -17.05 -7.11 -11.83
C GLN A 31 -16.98 -7.20 -10.31
N TYR A 32 -16.09 -8.06 -9.78
CA TYR A 32 -15.87 -8.20 -8.36
C TYR A 32 -15.34 -6.90 -7.74
N VAL A 33 -14.33 -6.28 -8.37
CA VAL A 33 -13.78 -4.98 -7.93
C VAL A 33 -14.85 -3.90 -7.98
N ALA A 34 -15.64 -3.83 -9.04
CA ALA A 34 -16.72 -2.87 -9.18
C ALA A 34 -17.74 -2.96 -8.04
N MET A 35 -18.18 -4.18 -7.71
CA MET A 35 -19.07 -4.43 -6.58
C MET A 35 -18.45 -4.03 -5.25
N ARG A 36 -17.19 -4.43 -4.99
CA ARG A 36 -16.47 -4.17 -3.75
C ARG A 36 -16.26 -2.67 -3.49
N GLU A 37 -16.00 -1.91 -4.55
CA GLU A 37 -15.73 -0.47 -4.49
C GLU A 37 -17.02 0.39 -4.61
N GLY A 38 -18.16 -0.21 -4.99
CA GLY A 38 -19.38 0.54 -5.31
C GLY A 38 -19.24 1.38 -6.59
N LEU A 39 -18.44 0.91 -7.56
CA LEU A 39 -18.16 1.59 -8.82
C LEU A 39 -18.89 0.89 -9.99
N PRO A 40 -19.18 1.61 -11.10
CA PRO A 40 -19.63 0.97 -12.33
C PRO A 40 -18.56 0.02 -12.89
N ALA A 41 -18.95 -1.17 -13.35
CA ALA A 41 -18.01 -2.15 -13.90
C ALA A 41 -17.28 -1.64 -15.16
N GLU A 42 -17.98 -0.90 -16.01
CA GLU A 42 -17.40 -0.25 -17.19
C GLU A 42 -16.31 0.75 -16.80
N LEU A 43 -16.48 1.49 -15.69
CA LEU A 43 -15.45 2.40 -15.19
C LEU A 43 -14.19 1.61 -14.78
N VAL A 44 -14.35 0.50 -14.06
CA VAL A 44 -13.23 -0.37 -13.68
C VAL A 44 -12.49 -0.87 -14.93
N ARG A 45 -13.21 -1.36 -15.94
CA ARG A 45 -12.60 -1.78 -17.21
C ARG A 45 -11.83 -0.63 -17.86
N ASP A 46 -12.42 0.55 -17.96
CA ASP A 46 -11.81 1.70 -18.64
C ASP A 46 -10.55 2.19 -17.91
N GLU A 47 -10.57 2.20 -16.58
CA GLU A 47 -9.39 2.51 -15.76
C GLU A 47 -8.26 1.49 -15.95
N VAL A 48 -8.61 0.20 -16.05
CA VAL A 48 -7.64 -0.87 -16.31
C VAL A 48 -7.09 -0.79 -17.74
N ALA A 49 -7.96 -0.57 -18.74
CA ALA A 49 -7.57 -0.47 -20.15
C ALA A 49 -6.60 0.69 -20.42
N ARG A 50 -6.82 1.84 -19.75
CA ARG A 50 -5.96 3.02 -19.87
C ARG A 50 -4.73 2.97 -18.95
N GLY A 51 -4.63 1.96 -18.09
CA GLY A 51 -3.48 1.74 -17.19
C GLY A 51 -3.50 2.55 -15.89
N ARG A 52 -4.62 3.21 -15.56
CA ARG A 52 -4.80 4.01 -14.32
C ARG A 52 -5.34 3.21 -13.13
N MET A 53 -5.65 1.95 -13.36
CA MET A 53 -5.94 0.95 -12.35
C MET A 53 -5.29 -0.37 -12.75
N ILE A 54 -4.82 -1.13 -11.77
CA ILE A 54 -4.45 -2.54 -11.93
C ILE A 54 -5.33 -3.41 -11.05
N ILE A 55 -5.45 -4.68 -11.42
CA ILE A 55 -6.04 -5.74 -10.62
C ILE A 55 -4.97 -6.85 -10.56
N PRO A 56 -4.10 -6.86 -9.53
CA PRO A 56 -3.04 -7.85 -9.42
C PRO A 56 -3.66 -9.20 -9.08
N ALA A 57 -3.75 -10.08 -10.07
CA ALA A 57 -4.57 -11.28 -9.97
C ALA A 57 -3.99 -12.44 -10.79
N ASN A 58 -2.81 -12.91 -10.37
CA ASN A 58 -2.12 -14.00 -11.04
C ASN A 58 -3.06 -15.22 -11.18
N ILE A 59 -3.05 -15.86 -12.34
CA ILE A 59 -3.91 -17.00 -12.64
C ILE A 59 -3.71 -18.20 -11.69
N ASN A 60 -2.55 -18.31 -11.05
CA ASN A 60 -2.26 -19.39 -10.12
C ASN A 60 -2.72 -19.10 -8.68
N HIS A 61 -3.11 -17.85 -8.37
CA HIS A 61 -3.62 -17.46 -7.06
C HIS A 61 -5.15 -17.57 -6.98
N THR A 62 -5.65 -18.79 -6.79
CA THR A 62 -7.06 -19.15 -7.07
C THR A 62 -8.05 -18.84 -5.94
N ASN A 63 -7.54 -18.67 -4.71
CA ASN A 63 -8.21 -18.25 -3.49
C ASN A 63 -8.29 -16.71 -3.32
N LEU A 64 -7.63 -15.95 -4.19
CA LEU A 64 -7.67 -14.49 -4.20
C LEU A 64 -9.10 -13.93 -4.32
N GLU A 65 -9.40 -12.95 -3.47
CA GLU A 65 -10.52 -12.03 -3.62
C GLU A 65 -10.06 -10.76 -4.34
N PRO A 66 -10.45 -10.55 -5.62
CA PRO A 66 -9.90 -9.46 -6.42
C PRO A 66 -10.08 -8.07 -5.78
N MET A 67 -9.11 -7.20 -6.04
CA MET A 67 -9.12 -5.81 -5.62
C MET A 67 -8.50 -4.92 -6.70
N GLY A 68 -8.98 -3.68 -6.80
CA GLY A 68 -8.46 -2.69 -7.75
C GLY A 68 -7.52 -1.72 -7.06
N ILE A 69 -6.36 -1.46 -7.67
CA ILE A 69 -5.41 -0.44 -7.23
C ILE A 69 -5.37 0.65 -8.29
N GLY A 70 -5.98 1.79 -7.99
CA GLY A 70 -5.98 2.94 -8.88
C GLY A 70 -6.65 4.14 -8.25
N ILE A 71 -6.37 5.33 -8.78
CA ILE A 71 -6.90 6.59 -8.25
C ILE A 71 -8.44 6.70 -8.37
N ALA A 72 -9.12 5.85 -9.13
CA ALA A 72 -10.59 5.83 -9.14
C ALA A 72 -11.20 5.06 -7.95
N SER A 73 -10.43 4.15 -7.34
CA SER A 73 -10.85 3.31 -6.21
C SER A 73 -10.45 3.92 -4.86
N LYS A 74 -10.88 3.30 -3.74
CA LYS A 74 -10.39 3.61 -2.40
C LYS A 74 -8.88 3.49 -2.30
N CYS A 75 -8.24 4.30 -1.47
CA CYS A 75 -6.81 4.20 -1.23
C CYS A 75 -6.48 2.87 -0.52
N LYS A 76 -5.49 2.13 -1.04
CA LYS A 76 -5.15 0.78 -0.59
C LYS A 76 -3.95 0.79 0.34
N VAL A 77 -3.84 -0.20 1.22
CA VAL A 77 -2.72 -0.36 2.15
C VAL A 77 -2.05 -1.71 1.97
N ASN A 78 -0.73 -1.70 1.82
CA ASN A 78 0.09 -2.90 1.81
C ASN A 78 0.75 -3.13 3.18
N ALA A 79 0.81 -4.39 3.62
CA ALA A 79 1.67 -4.81 4.73
C ALA A 79 2.86 -5.65 4.23
N ASN A 80 4.06 -5.38 4.75
CA ASN A 80 5.23 -6.20 4.52
C ASN A 80 5.42 -7.21 5.65
N ILE A 81 5.49 -8.49 5.30
CA ILE A 81 5.89 -9.58 6.19
C ILE A 81 7.17 -10.21 5.63
N GLY A 82 7.71 -11.23 6.29
CA GLY A 82 8.86 -11.96 5.79
C GLY A 82 9.75 -12.53 6.89
N ALA A 83 10.29 -13.72 6.59
CA ALA A 83 11.29 -14.39 7.40
C ALA A 83 12.71 -13.89 7.12
N SER A 84 13.56 -13.97 8.13
CA SER A 84 14.97 -13.61 8.03
C SER A 84 15.83 -14.77 8.56
N PRO A 85 17.14 -14.82 8.22
CA PRO A 85 18.06 -15.82 8.76
C PRO A 85 18.06 -15.95 10.30
N ASN A 86 17.68 -14.89 11.00
CA ASN A 86 17.75 -14.80 12.45
C ASN A 86 16.39 -14.87 13.15
N SER A 87 15.27 -14.92 12.41
CA SER A 87 13.94 -14.80 13.00
C SER A 87 12.83 -15.19 12.02
N SER A 88 11.79 -15.81 12.56
CA SER A 88 10.56 -16.26 11.90
C SER A 88 10.64 -17.58 11.15
N ASN A 89 9.57 -18.35 11.27
CA ASN A 89 9.34 -19.63 10.59
C ASN A 89 7.98 -19.58 9.86
N LEU A 90 7.66 -20.64 9.11
CA LEU A 90 6.42 -20.72 8.32
C LEU A 90 5.16 -20.40 9.13
N ALA A 91 5.04 -20.91 10.36
CA ALA A 91 3.85 -20.68 11.18
C ALA A 91 3.73 -19.21 11.62
N GLU A 92 4.84 -18.58 11.98
CA GLU A 92 4.88 -17.16 12.36
C GLU A 92 4.54 -16.24 11.18
N GLU A 93 4.98 -16.56 9.97
CA GLU A 93 4.61 -15.78 8.77
C GLU A 93 3.13 -15.93 8.40
N LEU A 94 2.55 -17.12 8.58
CA LEU A 94 1.11 -17.32 8.41
C LEU A 94 0.29 -16.56 9.46
N GLU A 95 0.76 -16.49 10.71
CA GLU A 95 0.12 -15.69 11.75
C GLU A 95 0.18 -14.19 11.40
N LYS A 96 1.33 -13.69 10.93
CA LYS A 96 1.46 -12.29 10.46
C LYS A 96 0.54 -12.00 9.29
N LEU A 97 0.41 -12.91 8.32
CA LEU A 97 -0.55 -12.78 7.22
C LEU A 97 -1.99 -12.66 7.75
N GLN A 98 -2.40 -13.55 8.64
CA GLN A 98 -3.75 -13.53 9.22
C GLN A 98 -4.02 -12.23 9.99
N LEU A 99 -3.05 -11.77 10.79
CA LEU A 99 -3.15 -10.49 11.49
C LEU A 99 -3.21 -9.31 10.51
N ALA A 100 -2.40 -9.34 9.45
CA ALA A 100 -2.41 -8.29 8.45
C ALA A 100 -3.78 -8.15 7.77
N VAL A 101 -4.36 -9.28 7.35
CA VAL A 101 -5.70 -9.32 6.77
C VAL A 101 -6.77 -8.90 7.80
N LYS A 102 -6.69 -9.38 9.05
CA LYS A 102 -7.61 -9.00 10.13
C LYS A 102 -7.67 -7.48 10.32
N TYR A 103 -6.52 -6.82 10.32
CA TYR A 103 -6.42 -5.36 10.52
C TYR A 103 -6.52 -4.54 9.22
N GLY A 104 -6.89 -5.19 8.11
CA GLY A 104 -7.36 -4.51 6.90
C GLY A 104 -6.30 -4.26 5.84
N ALA A 105 -5.18 -4.97 5.83
CA ALA A 105 -4.25 -4.97 4.70
C ALA A 105 -5.00 -5.33 3.41
N ASP A 106 -4.87 -4.49 2.39
CA ASP A 106 -5.47 -4.71 1.07
C ASP A 106 -4.57 -5.59 0.18
N THR A 107 -3.26 -5.56 0.41
CA THR A 107 -2.25 -6.47 -0.16
C THR A 107 -1.20 -6.81 0.90
N VAL A 108 -0.44 -7.88 0.67
CA VAL A 108 0.69 -8.26 1.52
C VAL A 108 1.91 -8.57 0.66
N MET A 109 3.10 -8.12 1.08
CA MET A 109 4.35 -8.52 0.45
C MET A 109 5.12 -9.51 1.32
N ASP A 110 5.54 -10.62 0.72
CA ASP A 110 6.55 -11.51 1.28
C ASP A 110 7.95 -10.99 0.92
N LEU A 111 8.61 -10.40 1.92
CA LEU A 111 9.98 -9.88 1.81
C LEU A 111 11.00 -10.83 2.46
N SER A 112 10.68 -12.13 2.56
CA SER A 112 11.57 -13.12 3.16
C SER A 112 12.94 -13.16 2.47
N THR A 113 14.02 -13.11 3.25
CA THR A 113 15.40 -13.09 2.71
C THR A 113 16.33 -14.11 3.35
N GLY A 114 15.78 -15.21 3.85
CA GLY A 114 16.52 -16.33 4.43
C GLY A 114 15.81 -16.88 5.67
N GLY A 115 16.43 -17.86 6.34
CA GLY A 115 15.88 -18.47 7.55
C GLY A 115 15.06 -19.75 7.33
N GLY A 116 15.00 -20.25 6.10
CA GLY A 116 14.28 -21.49 5.77
C GLY A 116 14.13 -21.72 4.27
N ASP A 117 13.24 -22.64 3.90
CA ASP A 117 12.83 -22.86 2.52
C ASP A 117 11.88 -21.73 2.07
N LEU A 118 12.45 -20.75 1.37
CA LEU A 118 11.71 -19.57 0.86
C LEU A 118 10.57 -19.95 -0.08
N ASP A 119 10.69 -21.05 -0.82
CA ASP A 119 9.64 -21.47 -1.74
C ASP A 119 8.46 -22.05 -0.97
N ALA A 120 8.73 -22.90 0.02
CA ALA A 120 7.70 -23.50 0.87
C ALA A 120 6.95 -22.45 1.69
N ILE A 121 7.68 -21.48 2.28
CA ILE A 121 7.08 -20.38 3.05
C ILE A 121 6.15 -19.56 2.14
N ARG A 122 6.65 -19.11 0.98
CA ARG A 122 5.85 -18.30 0.06
C ARG A 122 4.66 -19.05 -0.50
N GLN A 123 4.80 -20.34 -0.83
CA GLN A 123 3.67 -21.15 -1.29
C GLN A 123 2.58 -21.22 -0.22
N ALA A 124 2.95 -21.46 1.04
CA ALA A 124 2.00 -21.48 2.15
C ALA A 124 1.29 -20.13 2.34
N ILE A 125 2.01 -19.01 2.18
CA ILE A 125 1.43 -17.66 2.23
C ILE A 125 0.40 -17.45 1.11
N ILE A 126 0.75 -17.81 -0.14
CA ILE A 126 -0.16 -17.68 -1.30
C ILE A 126 -1.40 -18.54 -1.09
N ASP A 127 -1.23 -19.82 -0.71
CA ASP A 127 -2.34 -20.75 -0.50
C ASP A 127 -3.30 -20.29 0.62
N ALA A 128 -2.80 -19.52 1.59
CA ALA A 128 -3.59 -19.02 2.71
C ALA A 128 -4.17 -17.61 2.49
N SER A 129 -3.64 -16.84 1.54
CA SER A 129 -3.96 -15.41 1.40
C SER A 129 -5.23 -15.16 0.58
N PRO A 130 -6.24 -14.44 1.11
CA PRO A 130 -7.35 -13.95 0.30
C PRO A 130 -7.00 -12.64 -0.45
N VAL A 131 -5.86 -12.01 -0.15
CA VAL A 131 -5.43 -10.72 -0.73
C VAL A 131 -4.21 -10.90 -1.63
N PRO A 132 -3.96 -9.98 -2.59
CA PRO A 132 -2.80 -10.10 -3.47
C PRO A 132 -1.47 -10.20 -2.71
N ILE A 133 -0.60 -11.09 -3.18
CA ILE A 133 0.75 -11.29 -2.66
C ILE A 133 1.77 -10.67 -3.61
N GLY A 134 2.59 -9.78 -3.05
CA GLY A 134 3.74 -9.19 -3.74
C GLY A 134 5.07 -9.74 -3.27
N THR A 135 6.11 -9.63 -4.11
CA THR A 135 7.48 -9.99 -3.75
C THR A 135 8.51 -9.04 -4.34
N VAL A 136 9.76 -9.18 -3.92
CA VAL A 136 10.93 -8.57 -4.58
C VAL A 136 11.87 -9.69 -5.05
N PRO A 137 11.75 -10.18 -6.30
CA PRO A 137 12.45 -11.38 -6.77
C PRO A 137 13.98 -11.37 -6.59
N ILE A 138 14.60 -10.18 -6.63
CA ILE A 138 16.04 -10.00 -6.42
C ILE A 138 16.53 -10.54 -5.07
N TYR A 139 15.69 -10.55 -4.04
CA TYR A 139 16.09 -11.06 -2.73
C TYR A 139 16.36 -12.56 -2.78
N GLN A 140 15.47 -13.33 -3.40
CA GLN A 140 15.66 -14.76 -3.56
C GLN A 140 16.75 -15.08 -4.61
N ALA A 141 16.87 -14.29 -5.68
CA ALA A 141 17.96 -14.46 -6.64
C ALA A 141 19.33 -14.30 -5.96
N LEU A 142 19.47 -13.33 -5.06
CA LEU A 142 20.72 -13.18 -4.30
C LEU A 142 21.00 -14.39 -3.39
N GLU A 143 19.97 -14.97 -2.77
CA GLU A 143 20.11 -16.17 -1.95
C GLU A 143 20.51 -17.41 -2.78
N SER A 144 20.07 -17.52 -4.05
CA SER A 144 20.43 -18.66 -4.91
C SER A 144 21.91 -18.70 -5.29
N VAL A 145 22.62 -17.58 -5.14
CA VAL A 145 24.08 -17.48 -5.30
C VAL A 145 24.80 -17.30 -3.96
N HIS A 146 24.15 -17.67 -2.85
CA HIS A 146 24.68 -17.57 -1.49
C HIS A 146 25.17 -16.15 -1.12
N GLY A 147 24.43 -15.13 -1.53
CA GLY A 147 24.77 -13.74 -1.25
C GLY A 147 25.89 -13.16 -2.11
N ASN A 148 26.45 -13.94 -3.06
CA ASN A 148 27.52 -13.45 -3.92
C ASN A 148 26.97 -12.71 -5.14
N ILE A 149 26.82 -11.40 -5.01
CA ILE A 149 26.32 -10.49 -6.06
C ILE A 149 27.10 -10.64 -7.38
N GLU A 150 28.41 -10.90 -7.33
CA GLU A 150 29.28 -11.02 -8.51
C GLU A 150 28.98 -12.25 -9.36
N ARG A 151 28.26 -13.22 -8.79
CA ARG A 151 27.84 -14.45 -9.48
C ARG A 151 26.43 -14.36 -10.06
N LEU A 152 25.67 -13.31 -9.75
CA LEU A 152 24.33 -13.12 -10.30
C LEU A 152 24.41 -12.90 -11.81
N THR A 153 23.63 -13.66 -12.55
CA THR A 153 23.46 -13.52 -14.00
C THR A 153 22.05 -13.04 -14.33
N PRO A 154 21.83 -12.46 -15.52
CA PRO A 154 20.48 -12.19 -16.03
C PRO A 154 19.53 -13.40 -15.95
N ASP A 155 20.05 -14.60 -16.24
CA ASP A 155 19.27 -15.84 -16.21
C ASP A 155 18.80 -16.21 -14.80
N ASP A 156 19.62 -15.94 -13.76
CA ASP A 156 19.21 -16.15 -12.37
C ASP A 156 18.01 -15.26 -11.99
N PHE A 157 18.02 -14.00 -12.43
CA PHE A 157 16.89 -13.10 -12.20
C PHE A 157 15.62 -13.60 -12.92
N LEU A 158 15.72 -13.92 -14.21
CA LEU A 158 14.58 -14.38 -15.01
C LEU A 158 14.02 -15.70 -14.47
N HIS A 159 14.89 -16.62 -14.04
CA HIS A 159 14.48 -17.89 -13.45
C HIS A 159 13.66 -17.69 -12.18
N ILE A 160 14.12 -16.85 -11.25
CA ILE A 160 13.39 -16.59 -10.00
C ILE A 160 12.08 -15.84 -10.27
N ILE A 161 12.08 -14.88 -11.20
CA ILE A 161 10.86 -14.17 -11.61
C ILE A 161 9.81 -15.15 -12.14
N GLU A 162 10.15 -16.01 -13.09
CA GLU A 162 9.18 -16.98 -13.63
C GLU A 162 8.74 -17.99 -12.56
N LYS A 163 9.67 -18.48 -11.73
CA LYS A 163 9.36 -19.42 -10.65
C LYS A 163 8.31 -18.85 -9.69
N GLN A 164 8.47 -17.59 -9.27
CA GLN A 164 7.50 -16.95 -8.39
C GLN A 164 6.15 -16.70 -9.08
N ALA A 165 6.16 -16.38 -10.38
CA ALA A 165 4.94 -16.25 -11.17
C ALA A 165 4.17 -17.58 -11.27
N GLN A 166 4.89 -18.70 -11.37
CA GLN A 166 4.28 -20.05 -11.35
C GLN A 166 3.63 -20.39 -10.01
N GLN A 167 4.16 -19.88 -8.89
CA GLN A 167 3.57 -20.11 -7.56
C GLN A 167 2.27 -19.33 -7.32
N GLY A 168 2.07 -18.20 -8.02
CA GLY A 168 0.90 -17.34 -7.84
C GLY A 168 1.19 -15.97 -7.25
N VAL A 169 2.43 -15.47 -7.28
CA VAL A 169 2.70 -14.07 -6.89
C VAL A 169 1.97 -13.11 -7.85
N ASP A 170 1.20 -12.17 -7.31
CA ASP A 170 0.31 -11.29 -8.09
C ASP A 170 1.00 -10.05 -8.65
N TYR A 171 2.00 -9.54 -7.94
CA TYR A 171 2.83 -8.45 -8.40
C TYR A 171 4.26 -8.56 -7.92
N MET A 172 5.19 -8.01 -8.68
CA MET A 172 6.61 -8.07 -8.32
C MET A 172 7.24 -6.70 -8.41
N THR A 173 7.98 -6.35 -7.36
CA THR A 173 8.85 -5.18 -7.35
C THR A 173 10.08 -5.44 -8.20
N ILE A 174 10.11 -4.85 -9.38
CA ILE A 174 11.21 -4.96 -10.36
C ILE A 174 11.94 -3.62 -10.42
N HIS A 175 13.17 -3.61 -9.93
CA HIS A 175 14.05 -2.44 -9.87
C HIS A 175 14.74 -2.19 -11.22
N ALA A 176 13.98 -2.08 -12.32
CA ALA A 176 14.52 -1.89 -13.66
C ALA A 176 14.82 -0.41 -13.99
N GLY A 177 14.42 0.54 -13.13
CA GLY A 177 14.58 1.98 -13.38
C GLY A 177 15.94 2.56 -13.02
N ILE A 178 16.72 1.88 -12.18
CA ILE A 178 18.09 2.29 -11.86
C ILE A 178 19.01 1.96 -13.02
N LEU A 179 19.54 2.99 -13.66
CA LEU A 179 20.48 2.86 -14.77
C LEU A 179 21.90 3.18 -14.29
N ILE A 180 22.91 2.63 -14.97
CA ILE A 180 24.32 2.85 -14.60
C ILE A 180 24.69 4.34 -14.61
N GLU A 181 24.12 5.12 -15.52
CA GLU A 181 24.28 6.57 -15.60
C GLU A 181 23.64 7.36 -14.45
N HIS A 182 22.73 6.75 -13.68
CA HIS A 182 22.14 7.37 -12.49
C HIS A 182 23.06 7.27 -11.28
N LEU A 183 23.95 6.27 -11.22
CA LEU A 183 24.79 6.02 -10.04
C LEU A 183 25.64 7.22 -9.62
N PRO A 184 26.25 8.01 -10.53
CA PRO A 184 26.99 9.21 -10.12
C PRO A 184 26.12 10.29 -9.45
N LEU A 185 24.80 10.31 -9.68
CA LEU A 185 23.90 11.32 -9.13
C LEU A 185 23.74 11.20 -7.60
N VAL A 186 24.02 10.04 -7.03
CA VAL A 186 23.91 9.82 -5.56
C VAL A 186 25.11 10.37 -4.79
N LYS A 187 26.14 10.90 -5.46
CA LYS A 187 27.42 11.33 -4.86
C LYS A 187 27.30 12.45 -3.82
N GLY A 188 26.15 13.11 -3.69
CA GLY A 188 25.87 14.14 -2.69
C GLY A 188 24.86 13.76 -1.62
N ARG A 189 24.31 12.53 -1.66
CA ARG A 189 23.29 12.10 -0.70
C ARG A 189 23.87 11.86 0.69
N ILE A 190 23.11 12.17 1.73
CA ILE A 190 23.45 11.83 3.11
C ILE A 190 23.30 10.33 3.33
N THR A 191 22.22 9.73 2.82
CA THR A 191 21.87 8.32 3.07
C THR A 191 22.14 7.39 1.88
N GLY A 192 22.63 7.92 0.76
CA GLY A 192 23.00 7.14 -0.42
C GLY A 192 21.81 6.40 -1.03
N ILE A 193 21.98 5.08 -1.25
CA ILE A 193 20.94 4.19 -1.78
C ILE A 193 20.40 3.35 -0.62
N VAL A 194 19.16 3.64 -0.21
CA VAL A 194 18.50 2.93 0.91
C VAL A 194 17.58 1.79 0.44
N SER A 195 17.30 1.69 -0.86
CA SER A 195 16.61 0.52 -1.40
C SER A 195 17.53 -0.70 -1.35
N ARG A 196 17.09 -1.79 -0.70
CA ARG A 196 17.84 -3.05 -0.70
C ARG A 196 18.00 -3.60 -2.11
N GLY A 197 16.92 -3.67 -2.90
CA GLY A 197 16.98 -4.13 -4.29
C GLY A 197 17.82 -3.21 -5.17
N GLY A 198 17.65 -1.88 -5.01
CA GLY A 198 18.45 -0.88 -5.69
C GLY A 198 19.95 -0.98 -5.39
N GLY A 199 20.31 -1.18 -4.11
CA GLY A 199 21.69 -1.35 -3.66
C GLY A 199 22.34 -2.61 -4.22
N ILE A 200 21.60 -3.73 -4.31
CA ILE A 200 22.11 -4.96 -4.94
C ILE A 200 22.43 -4.72 -6.42
N LEU A 201 21.52 -4.08 -7.17
CA LEU A 201 21.74 -3.79 -8.60
C LEU A 201 22.84 -2.75 -8.83
N ALA A 202 22.93 -1.72 -7.99
CA ALA A 202 24.00 -0.74 -8.07
C ALA A 202 25.37 -1.42 -7.92
N ARG A 203 25.52 -2.33 -6.95
CA ARG A 203 26.75 -3.11 -6.76
C ARG A 203 27.03 -4.05 -7.93
N TRP A 204 26.00 -4.71 -8.46
CA TRP A 204 26.13 -5.57 -9.64
C TRP A 204 26.64 -4.77 -10.85
N MET A 205 26.03 -3.62 -11.15
CA MET A 205 26.43 -2.76 -12.28
C MET A 205 27.86 -2.23 -12.12
N LEU A 206 28.25 -1.83 -10.91
CA LEU A 206 29.61 -1.35 -10.63
C LEU A 206 30.66 -2.45 -10.79
N HIS A 207 30.35 -3.69 -10.39
CA HIS A 207 31.28 -4.81 -10.52
C HIS A 207 31.43 -5.25 -11.99
N HIS A 208 30.32 -5.41 -12.70
CA HIS A 208 30.34 -5.92 -14.08
C HIS A 208 30.57 -4.84 -15.14
N HIS A 209 30.49 -3.55 -14.77
CA HIS A 209 30.53 -2.41 -15.69
C HIS A 209 29.50 -2.53 -16.83
N GLN A 210 28.31 -3.02 -16.49
CA GLN A 210 27.21 -3.27 -17.43
C GLN A 210 25.93 -2.58 -16.98
N GLN A 211 25.02 -2.36 -17.93
CA GLN A 211 23.70 -1.82 -17.62
C GLN A 211 22.88 -2.82 -16.78
N ASN A 212 21.94 -2.29 -16.00
CA ASN A 212 21.01 -3.06 -15.19
C ASN A 212 20.37 -4.23 -15.98
N PRO A 213 20.54 -5.48 -15.54
CA PRO A 213 20.06 -6.65 -16.27
C PRO A 213 18.52 -6.69 -16.35
N LEU A 214 17.82 -6.18 -15.34
CA LEU A 214 16.35 -6.09 -15.35
C LEU A 214 15.85 -5.05 -16.38
N TYR A 215 16.67 -4.05 -16.69
CA TYR A 215 16.38 -3.06 -17.73
C TYR A 215 16.62 -3.63 -19.14
N THR A 216 17.76 -4.32 -19.34
CA THR A 216 18.11 -4.89 -20.66
C THR A 216 17.24 -6.08 -21.03
N HIS A 217 16.82 -6.88 -20.05
CA HIS A 217 15.92 -8.03 -20.21
C HIS A 217 14.44 -7.71 -19.89
N PHE A 218 14.06 -6.43 -19.88
CA PHE A 218 12.69 -6.03 -19.53
C PHE A 218 11.63 -6.67 -20.44
N GLN A 219 11.97 -6.93 -21.72
CA GLN A 219 11.06 -7.62 -22.64
C GLN A 219 10.82 -9.09 -22.23
N ASP A 220 11.85 -9.78 -21.76
CA ASP A 220 11.72 -11.16 -21.30
C ASP A 220 10.81 -11.25 -20.07
N ILE A 221 10.93 -10.26 -19.16
CA ILE A 221 10.04 -10.14 -17.99
C ILE A 221 8.59 -9.88 -18.41
N ILE A 222 8.36 -9.02 -19.42
CA ILE A 222 7.02 -8.79 -19.99
C ILE A 222 6.40 -10.09 -20.49
N GLU A 223 7.15 -10.93 -21.21
CA GLU A 223 6.64 -12.20 -21.73
C GLU A 223 6.27 -13.18 -20.60
N ILE A 224 7.05 -13.20 -19.52
CA ILE A 224 6.69 -13.97 -18.31
C ILE A 224 5.37 -13.43 -17.74
N PHE A 225 5.24 -12.11 -17.55
CA PHE A 225 4.08 -11.53 -16.88
C PHE A 225 2.78 -11.71 -17.66
N LYS A 226 2.83 -11.65 -18.99
CA LYS A 226 1.69 -11.94 -19.88
C LYS A 226 1.12 -13.34 -19.69
N LYS A 227 1.98 -14.32 -19.41
CA LYS A 227 1.60 -15.74 -19.25
C LYS A 227 0.82 -16.01 -17.97
N TYR A 228 1.05 -15.22 -16.91
CA TYR A 228 0.49 -15.48 -15.59
C TYR A 228 -0.39 -14.36 -15.03
N ASP A 229 -0.48 -13.20 -15.68
CA ASP A 229 -1.12 -11.97 -15.15
C ASP A 229 -0.45 -11.43 -13.87
N VAL A 230 0.89 -11.39 -13.88
CA VAL A 230 1.65 -10.69 -12.84
C VAL A 230 1.69 -9.20 -13.18
N SER A 231 1.40 -8.35 -12.20
CA SER A 231 1.54 -6.90 -12.34
C SER A 231 2.97 -6.45 -12.04
N PHE A 232 3.49 -5.49 -12.80
CA PHE A 232 4.69 -4.77 -12.41
C PHE A 232 4.40 -3.85 -11.23
N SER A 233 5.24 -3.94 -10.20
CA SER A 233 5.53 -2.83 -9.31
C SER A 233 6.91 -2.31 -9.69
N LEU A 234 6.99 -1.20 -10.43
CA LEU A 234 8.28 -0.69 -10.89
C LEU A 234 8.98 0.02 -9.72
N GLY A 235 10.02 -0.64 -9.19
CA GLY A 235 10.67 -0.28 -7.92
C GLY A 235 11.46 1.03 -7.96
N ASP A 236 11.47 1.75 -6.84
CA ASP A 236 12.11 3.04 -6.64
C ASP A 236 13.51 2.91 -5.99
N SER A 237 14.44 2.31 -6.74
CA SER A 237 15.81 2.01 -6.29
C SER A 237 16.55 3.21 -5.67
N LEU A 238 16.29 4.41 -6.19
CA LEU A 238 16.91 5.67 -5.83
C LEU A 238 15.93 6.55 -5.05
N ARG A 239 14.99 5.97 -4.30
CA ARG A 239 14.21 6.76 -3.34
C ARG A 239 15.09 7.44 -2.27
N PRO A 240 14.66 8.58 -1.71
CA PRO A 240 15.34 9.25 -0.61
C PRO A 240 15.17 8.49 0.71
N GLY A 241 16.26 8.36 1.46
CA GLY A 241 16.29 7.76 2.81
C GLY A 241 16.41 8.78 3.96
N CYS A 242 16.39 10.07 3.63
CA CYS A 242 16.28 11.17 4.57
C CYS A 242 15.73 12.39 3.84
N LEU A 243 15.25 13.40 4.59
CA LEU A 243 14.62 14.58 3.97
C LEU A 243 15.59 15.38 3.08
N HIS A 244 16.88 15.38 3.40
CA HIS A 244 17.90 16.09 2.61
C HIS A 244 17.98 15.56 1.18
N ASP A 245 17.79 14.26 1.01
CA ASP A 245 17.93 13.58 -0.29
C ASP A 245 16.62 13.62 -1.10
N ALA A 246 15.54 14.18 -0.54
CA ALA A 246 14.22 14.22 -1.14
C ALA A 246 14.18 15.07 -2.42
N SER A 247 13.49 14.55 -3.43
CA SER A 247 13.30 15.19 -4.73
C SER A 247 14.60 15.52 -5.48
N ASP A 248 15.69 14.81 -5.17
CA ASP A 248 16.98 15.04 -5.81
C ASP A 248 17.03 14.53 -7.27
N ALA A 249 18.14 14.83 -7.95
CA ALA A 249 18.33 14.45 -9.35
C ALA A 249 18.32 12.92 -9.56
N ALA A 250 18.81 12.14 -8.60
CA ALA A 250 18.85 10.68 -8.70
C ALA A 250 17.43 10.08 -8.67
N GLN A 251 16.61 10.51 -7.71
CA GLN A 251 15.22 10.08 -7.60
C GLN A 251 14.42 10.43 -8.86
N LEU A 252 14.52 11.67 -9.33
CA LEU A 252 13.75 12.13 -10.49
C LEU A 252 14.21 11.50 -11.81
N ALA A 253 15.50 11.19 -11.94
CA ALA A 253 16.03 10.48 -13.11
C ALA A 253 15.49 9.04 -13.21
N GLU A 254 15.43 8.33 -12.08
CA GLU A 254 14.79 7.00 -12.05
C GLU A 254 13.30 7.11 -12.36
N LEU A 255 12.55 8.02 -11.72
CA LEU A 255 11.11 8.18 -11.96
C LEU A 255 10.78 8.36 -13.45
N LYS A 256 11.58 9.17 -14.16
CA LYS A 256 11.46 9.35 -15.61
C LYS A 256 11.66 8.03 -16.37
N THR A 257 12.60 7.21 -15.93
CA THR A 257 12.87 5.88 -16.51
C THR A 257 11.72 4.91 -16.21
N LEU A 258 11.16 4.92 -14.99
CA LEU A 258 9.99 4.11 -14.64
C LEU A 258 8.80 4.46 -15.53
N GLY A 259 8.60 5.74 -15.88
CA GLY A 259 7.58 6.16 -16.85
C GLY A 259 7.79 5.60 -18.25
N GLN A 260 9.03 5.51 -18.72
CA GLN A 260 9.35 4.87 -20.01
C GLN A 260 9.08 3.36 -19.97
N LEU A 261 9.47 2.69 -18.89
CA LEU A 261 9.22 1.26 -18.68
C LEU A 261 7.73 0.95 -18.56
N THR A 262 6.96 1.82 -17.90
CA THR A 262 5.50 1.75 -17.83
C THR A 262 4.88 1.70 -19.22
N ARG A 263 5.24 2.66 -20.09
CA ARG A 263 4.75 2.70 -21.47
C ARG A 263 5.18 1.47 -22.29
N ARG A 264 6.40 0.96 -22.08
CA ARG A 264 6.88 -0.27 -22.73
C ARG A 264 6.06 -1.49 -22.33
N ALA A 265 5.77 -1.67 -21.03
CA ALA A 265 4.91 -2.74 -20.54
C ALA A 265 3.47 -2.61 -21.06
N TRP A 266 2.93 -1.39 -21.09
CA TRP A 266 1.60 -1.12 -21.64
C TRP A 266 1.50 -1.38 -23.13
N GLN A 267 2.55 -1.23 -23.94
CA GLN A 267 2.50 -1.63 -25.35
C GLN A 267 2.23 -3.13 -25.55
N GLN A 268 2.43 -3.93 -24.51
CA GLN A 268 2.23 -5.37 -24.49
C GLN A 268 1.09 -5.79 -23.52
N ASP A 269 0.24 -4.83 -23.15
CA ASP A 269 -0.89 -5.00 -22.24
C ASP A 269 -0.51 -5.62 -20.88
N VAL A 270 0.66 -5.30 -20.31
CA VAL A 270 1.01 -5.74 -18.95
C VAL A 270 0.67 -4.66 -17.94
N GLN A 271 0.04 -5.06 -16.84
CA GLN A 271 -0.38 -4.17 -15.75
C GLN A 271 0.85 -3.57 -15.02
N VAL A 272 0.77 -2.29 -14.66
CA VAL A 272 1.88 -1.56 -14.01
C VAL A 272 1.35 -0.64 -12.92
N MET A 273 1.98 -0.70 -11.74
CA MET A 273 2.06 0.39 -10.78
C MET A 273 3.52 0.84 -10.61
N VAL A 274 3.72 2.06 -10.15
CA VAL A 274 5.04 2.67 -9.97
C VAL A 274 5.28 2.90 -8.47
N GLU A 275 6.44 2.48 -7.98
CA GLU A 275 6.83 2.75 -6.59
C GLU A 275 7.36 4.17 -6.41
N GLY A 276 7.25 4.70 -5.21
CA GLY A 276 7.56 6.09 -4.89
C GLY A 276 8.07 6.29 -3.47
N PRO A 277 8.56 7.52 -3.20
CA PRO A 277 9.59 7.80 -2.22
C PRO A 277 9.26 7.46 -0.78
N GLY A 278 10.35 7.32 -0.02
CA GLY A 278 10.40 7.01 1.41
C GLY A 278 10.40 8.25 2.30
N HIS A 279 11.44 9.08 2.29
CA HIS A 279 11.56 10.24 3.18
C HIS A 279 11.36 11.54 2.41
N VAL A 280 10.28 12.28 2.68
CA VAL A 280 9.92 13.49 1.92
C VAL A 280 9.25 14.50 2.86
N PRO A 281 9.77 15.73 2.98
CA PRO A 281 9.13 16.77 3.79
C PRO A 281 7.78 17.16 3.18
N MET A 282 6.83 17.57 4.02
CA MET A 282 5.43 17.79 3.62
C MET A 282 5.25 18.74 2.43
N ASP A 283 6.07 19.78 2.32
CA ASP A 283 6.03 20.77 1.25
C ASP A 283 6.39 20.20 -0.14
N GLN A 284 6.98 19.01 -0.20
CA GLN A 284 7.38 18.35 -1.45
C GLN A 284 6.48 17.16 -1.84
N ILE A 285 5.53 16.77 -0.99
CA ILE A 285 4.70 15.57 -1.24
C ILE A 285 3.81 15.76 -2.47
N GLU A 286 3.11 16.90 -2.58
CA GLU A 286 2.26 17.17 -3.75
C GLU A 286 3.10 17.15 -5.03
N PHE A 287 4.28 17.79 -5.01
CA PHE A 287 5.19 17.80 -6.15
C PHE A 287 5.51 16.37 -6.61
N ASN A 288 5.86 15.47 -5.70
CA ASN A 288 6.20 14.08 -6.04
C ASN A 288 5.02 13.33 -6.68
N VAL A 289 3.82 13.45 -6.12
CA VAL A 289 2.62 12.78 -6.67
C VAL A 289 2.28 13.33 -8.07
N ARG A 290 2.29 14.65 -8.25
CA ARG A 290 2.03 15.29 -9.55
C ARG A 290 3.09 14.91 -10.59
N LYS A 291 4.36 14.89 -10.17
CA LYS A 291 5.48 14.53 -11.06
C LYS A 291 5.38 13.09 -11.52
N GLN A 292 4.96 12.18 -10.64
CA GLN A 292 4.71 10.79 -11.05
C GLN A 292 3.58 10.70 -12.06
N MET A 293 2.46 11.40 -11.85
CA MET A 293 1.34 11.39 -12.82
C MET A 293 1.78 11.87 -14.20
N GLU A 294 2.57 12.94 -14.26
CA GLU A 294 3.14 13.50 -15.49
C GLU A 294 4.07 12.49 -16.20
N GLU A 295 5.08 11.98 -15.51
CA GLU A 295 6.13 11.15 -16.11
C GLU A 295 5.66 9.73 -16.42
N CYS A 296 4.77 9.19 -15.58
CA CYS A 296 4.30 7.80 -15.62
C CYS A 296 2.89 7.64 -16.18
N SER A 297 2.36 8.67 -16.86
CA SER A 297 1.08 8.60 -17.57
C SER A 297 -0.08 8.19 -16.64
N GLU A 298 -0.09 8.72 -15.43
CA GLU A 298 -1.09 8.45 -14.37
C GLU A 298 -1.19 6.98 -13.92
N ALA A 299 -0.19 6.13 -14.19
CA ALA A 299 -0.14 4.77 -13.63
C ALA A 299 -0.32 4.81 -12.10
N PRO A 300 -0.97 3.79 -11.47
CA PRO A 300 -1.14 3.75 -10.03
C PRO A 300 0.18 3.96 -9.29
N PHE A 301 0.18 4.90 -8.34
CA PHE A 301 1.35 5.20 -7.54
C PHE A 301 1.29 4.44 -6.21
N TYR A 302 2.41 3.85 -5.82
CA TYR A 302 2.59 3.04 -4.61
C TYR A 302 3.76 3.59 -3.78
N VAL A 303 3.51 4.20 -2.63
CA VAL A 303 4.56 4.92 -1.87
C VAL A 303 4.84 4.27 -0.52
N LEU A 304 6.09 4.35 -0.05
CA LEU A 304 6.50 3.94 1.29
C LEU A 304 6.41 5.12 2.26
N GLY A 305 5.30 5.29 2.97
CA GLY A 305 5.01 6.52 3.72
C GLY A 305 4.44 7.62 2.83
N PRO A 306 5.15 8.73 2.57
CA PRO A 306 6.51 9.03 3.00
C PRO A 306 6.65 9.52 4.44
N LEU A 307 7.80 9.27 5.06
CA LEU A 307 8.21 9.86 6.34
C LEU A 307 8.46 11.35 6.17
N VAL A 308 7.74 12.17 6.94
CA VAL A 308 7.85 13.64 6.87
C VAL A 308 8.96 14.22 7.74
N THR A 309 9.57 13.39 8.60
CA THR A 309 10.68 13.77 9.47
C THR A 309 11.50 12.55 9.89
N ASP A 310 12.81 12.75 10.05
CA ASP A 310 13.78 11.68 10.34
C ASP A 310 14.11 11.55 11.84
N ILE A 311 13.53 12.39 12.70
CA ILE A 311 13.98 12.58 14.09
C ILE A 311 13.23 11.71 15.12
N ALA A 312 12.34 10.82 14.68
CA ALA A 312 11.47 10.05 15.58
C ALA A 312 11.49 8.53 15.35
N PRO A 313 12.66 7.88 15.25
CA PRO A 313 12.74 6.42 15.16
C PRO A 313 12.04 5.79 16.38
N GLY A 314 11.27 4.72 16.14
CA GLY A 314 10.31 4.17 17.11
C GLY A 314 8.87 4.66 16.90
N TYR A 315 8.70 5.75 16.16
CA TYR A 315 7.41 6.38 15.85
C TYR A 315 7.23 6.64 14.35
N ASP A 316 7.97 5.92 13.51
CA ASP A 316 7.96 6.18 12.06
C ASP A 316 6.64 5.82 11.39
N HIS A 317 5.86 4.90 11.98
CA HIS A 317 4.45 4.73 11.61
C HIS A 317 3.61 6.01 11.71
N ILE A 318 3.94 6.93 12.63
CA ILE A 318 3.27 8.24 12.79
C ILE A 318 3.86 9.25 11.80
N THR A 319 5.19 9.37 11.74
CA THR A 319 5.86 10.32 10.83
C THR A 319 5.46 10.05 9.38
N SER A 320 5.35 8.77 9.02
CA SER A 320 4.93 8.35 7.70
C SER A 320 3.43 8.41 7.46
N ALA A 321 2.58 8.17 8.46
CA ALA A 321 1.12 8.27 8.29
C ALA A 321 0.69 9.70 7.88
N ILE A 322 1.39 10.73 8.36
CA ILE A 322 1.18 12.12 7.94
C ILE A 322 1.41 12.25 6.43
N GLY A 323 2.59 11.81 5.96
CA GLY A 323 2.93 11.89 4.55
C GLY A 323 2.07 10.98 3.68
N ALA A 324 1.71 9.80 4.17
CA ALA A 324 0.85 8.83 3.50
C ALA A 324 -0.56 9.37 3.30
N ALA A 325 -1.13 10.05 4.30
CA ALA A 325 -2.44 10.69 4.18
C ALA A 325 -2.42 11.82 3.14
N MET A 326 -1.34 12.62 3.10
CA MET A 326 -1.16 13.67 2.10
C MET A 326 -0.97 13.10 0.69
N ALA A 327 -0.06 12.14 0.52
CA ALA A 327 0.20 11.49 -0.77
C ALA A 327 -1.05 10.78 -1.28
N GLY A 328 -1.72 10.06 -0.39
CA GLY A 328 -3.05 9.51 -0.58
C GLY A 328 -4.00 10.59 -1.07
N TRP A 329 -4.21 11.69 -0.35
CA TRP A 329 -5.09 12.77 -0.78
C TRP A 329 -4.78 13.27 -2.20
N TYR A 330 -3.51 13.53 -2.51
CA TYR A 330 -3.09 14.08 -3.81
C TYR A 330 -3.21 13.12 -4.99
N GLY A 331 -3.22 11.80 -4.78
CA GLY A 331 -3.38 10.89 -5.92
C GLY A 331 -2.80 9.49 -5.80
N THR A 332 -2.05 9.20 -4.74
CA THR A 332 -1.48 7.87 -4.54
C THR A 332 -2.57 6.80 -4.41
N ALA A 333 -2.36 5.66 -5.07
CA ALA A 333 -3.35 4.58 -5.14
C ALA A 333 -3.15 3.55 -4.02
N MET A 334 -1.90 3.28 -3.64
CA MET A 334 -1.56 2.34 -2.58
C MET A 334 -0.46 2.90 -1.66
N LEU A 335 -0.56 2.61 -0.38
CA LEU A 335 0.37 3.05 0.66
C LEU A 335 1.03 1.82 1.28
N CYS A 336 2.35 1.70 1.15
CA CYS A 336 3.11 0.71 1.89
C CYS A 336 3.22 1.18 3.32
N TYR A 337 2.77 0.36 4.25
CA TYR A 337 2.85 0.71 5.66
C TYR A 337 4.31 0.88 6.11
N VAL A 338 4.46 1.53 7.26
CA VAL A 338 5.71 1.65 7.99
C VAL A 338 5.37 1.31 9.44
N THR A 339 6.17 0.45 10.04
CA THR A 339 5.91 -0.03 11.41
C THR A 339 6.63 0.87 12.43
N PRO A 340 6.27 0.81 13.72
CA PRO A 340 7.04 1.48 14.78
C PRO A 340 8.53 1.10 14.78
N LYS A 341 8.86 -0.10 14.30
CA LYS A 341 10.24 -0.62 14.26
C LYS A 341 11.02 -0.28 13.01
N GLU A 342 10.49 0.51 12.09
CA GLU A 342 11.26 1.02 10.97
C GLU A 342 12.56 1.64 11.48
N HIS A 343 13.67 1.41 10.76
CA HIS A 343 15.04 1.79 11.15
C HIS A 343 15.59 1.14 12.43
N LEU A 344 14.85 0.26 13.11
CA LEU A 344 15.24 -0.32 14.41
C LEU A 344 15.30 -1.85 14.42
N GLY A 345 14.44 -2.54 13.66
CA GLY A 345 14.47 -3.99 13.58
C GLY A 345 13.23 -4.63 12.96
N LEU A 346 13.10 -5.94 13.10
CA LEU A 346 11.98 -6.69 12.53
C LEU A 346 10.70 -6.51 13.35
N PRO A 347 9.55 -6.23 12.68
CA PRO A 347 8.27 -6.01 13.34
C PRO A 347 7.75 -7.27 14.03
N THR A 348 7.23 -7.09 15.25
CA THR A 348 6.38 -8.08 15.94
C THR A 348 4.94 -8.00 15.45
N ALA A 349 4.08 -8.91 15.92
CA ALA A 349 2.64 -8.87 15.69
C ALA A 349 2.01 -7.52 16.11
N GLU A 350 2.44 -6.94 17.24
CA GLU A 350 1.94 -5.64 17.69
C GLU A 350 2.41 -4.49 16.79
N ASP A 351 3.65 -4.55 16.31
CA ASP A 351 4.18 -3.56 15.37
C ASP A 351 3.42 -3.59 14.03
N VAL A 352 3.06 -4.79 13.57
CA VAL A 352 2.21 -4.99 12.37
C VAL A 352 0.83 -4.38 12.59
N ARG A 353 0.18 -4.65 13.73
CA ARG A 353 -1.12 -4.05 14.10
C ARG A 353 -1.04 -2.53 14.12
N ASN A 354 -0.05 -1.95 14.80
CA ASN A 354 0.11 -0.50 14.92
C ASN A 354 0.38 0.17 13.57
N GLY A 355 1.27 -0.42 12.75
CA GLY A 355 1.56 0.05 11.40
C GLY A 355 0.31 0.01 10.51
N LEU A 356 -0.45 -1.09 10.53
CA LEU A 356 -1.65 -1.22 9.70
C LEU A 356 -2.74 -0.24 10.11
N ILE A 357 -3.04 -0.12 11.39
CA ILE A 357 -4.07 0.82 11.85
C ILE A 357 -3.69 2.26 11.49
N ALA A 358 -2.42 2.66 11.66
CA ALA A 358 -1.95 3.98 11.23
C ALA A 358 -2.19 4.23 9.74
N TYR A 359 -1.96 3.22 8.89
CA TYR A 359 -2.13 3.36 7.45
C TYR A 359 -3.58 3.23 6.97
N LYS A 360 -4.42 2.44 7.65
CA LYS A 360 -5.88 2.46 7.38
C LYS A 360 -6.48 3.80 7.76
N ILE A 361 -6.01 4.44 8.83
CA ILE A 361 -6.37 5.84 9.15
C ILE A 361 -5.93 6.76 8.01
N ALA A 362 -4.67 6.68 7.58
CA ALA A 362 -4.14 7.53 6.51
C ALA A 362 -4.91 7.36 5.17
N ALA A 363 -5.15 6.12 4.76
CA ALA A 363 -5.91 5.79 3.55
C ALA A 363 -7.35 6.30 3.62
N HIS A 364 -8.02 6.09 4.76
CA HIS A 364 -9.39 6.59 4.98
C HIS A 364 -9.46 8.12 4.99
N ALA A 365 -8.53 8.79 5.68
CA ALA A 365 -8.43 10.25 5.69
C ALA A 365 -8.22 10.82 4.28
N ALA A 366 -7.38 10.16 3.47
CA ALA A 366 -7.21 10.49 2.06
C ALA A 366 -8.51 10.34 1.26
N ASP A 367 -9.28 9.27 1.46
CA ASP A 367 -10.56 9.05 0.78
C ASP A 367 -11.64 10.07 1.20
N VAL A 368 -11.65 10.50 2.47
CA VAL A 368 -12.49 11.61 2.94
C VAL A 368 -12.08 12.92 2.27
N ALA A 369 -10.79 13.23 2.20
CA ALA A 369 -10.27 14.44 1.57
C ALA A 369 -10.49 14.48 0.04
N ARG A 370 -10.61 13.30 -0.59
CA ARG A 370 -10.99 13.13 -2.01
C ARG A 370 -12.50 13.15 -2.25
N HIS A 371 -13.31 13.31 -1.19
CA HIS A 371 -14.77 13.30 -1.26
C HIS A 371 -15.33 12.01 -1.90
N ARG A 372 -14.74 10.86 -1.56
CA ARG A 372 -15.23 9.56 -2.05
C ARG A 372 -16.67 9.32 -1.57
N PRO A 373 -17.58 8.88 -2.46
CA PRO A 373 -18.93 8.52 -2.05
C PRO A 373 -18.92 7.52 -0.89
N GLY A 374 -19.66 7.83 0.17
CA GLY A 374 -19.81 6.97 1.36
C GLY A 374 -18.59 6.90 2.28
N ALA A 375 -17.46 7.58 1.98
CA ALA A 375 -16.28 7.53 2.86
C ALA A 375 -16.58 8.07 4.26
N ARG A 376 -17.35 9.16 4.36
CA ARG A 376 -17.73 9.76 5.65
C ARG A 376 -18.82 9.01 6.42
N ASP A 377 -19.52 8.07 5.79
CA ASP A 377 -20.68 7.42 6.42
C ASP A 377 -20.29 6.70 7.72
N ARG A 378 -19.11 6.08 7.75
CA ARG A 378 -18.57 5.42 8.94
C ARG A 378 -18.20 6.42 10.04
N ASP A 379 -17.57 7.55 9.68
CA ASP A 379 -17.22 8.63 10.62
C ASP A 379 -18.48 9.21 11.27
N ASP A 380 -19.51 9.48 10.47
CA ASP A 380 -20.76 10.07 10.93
C ASP A 380 -21.53 9.07 11.81
N GLN A 381 -21.59 7.79 11.43
CA GLN A 381 -22.19 6.73 12.28
C GLN A 381 -21.46 6.55 13.61
N LEU A 382 -20.12 6.55 13.59
CA LEU A 382 -19.33 6.40 14.82
C LEU A 382 -19.53 7.62 15.72
N SER A 383 -19.56 8.82 15.15
CA SER A 383 -19.80 10.06 15.87
C SER A 383 -21.20 10.11 16.47
N GLN A 384 -22.21 9.60 15.77
CA GLN A 384 -23.57 9.44 16.30
C GLN A 384 -23.60 8.46 17.47
N ALA A 385 -22.99 7.27 17.33
CA ALA A 385 -22.89 6.31 18.42
C ALA A 385 -22.19 6.91 19.65
N ARG A 386 -21.08 7.64 19.43
CA ARG A 386 -20.35 8.35 20.48
C ARG A 386 -21.23 9.38 21.20
N TYR A 387 -21.97 10.20 20.45
CA TYR A 387 -22.83 11.24 21.03
C TYR A 387 -24.05 10.65 21.76
N GLN A 388 -24.51 9.46 21.35
CA GLN A 388 -25.58 8.71 22.00
C GLN A 388 -25.09 7.82 23.15
N PHE A 389 -23.78 7.80 23.42
CA PHE A 389 -23.13 6.93 24.41
C PHE A 389 -23.37 5.43 24.19
N ASP A 390 -23.59 5.03 22.93
CA ASP A 390 -23.58 3.63 22.52
C ASP A 390 -22.12 3.18 22.35
N TRP A 391 -21.47 2.87 23.48
CA TRP A 391 -20.07 2.47 23.53
C TRP A 391 -19.78 1.23 22.69
N ASN A 392 -20.66 0.24 22.74
CA ASN A 392 -20.47 -0.99 21.97
C ASN A 392 -20.53 -0.71 20.47
N ARG A 393 -21.50 0.09 20.01
CA ARG A 393 -21.57 0.47 18.60
C ARG A 393 -20.38 1.33 18.19
N GLN A 394 -19.91 2.22 19.05
CA GLN A 394 -18.69 3.01 18.81
C GLN A 394 -17.46 2.10 18.64
N PHE A 395 -17.30 1.07 19.47
CA PHE A 395 -16.20 0.11 19.35
C PHE A 395 -16.29 -0.68 18.04
N GLU A 396 -17.46 -1.25 17.73
CA GLU A 396 -17.69 -2.00 16.49
C GLU A 396 -17.38 -1.19 15.24
N LEU A 397 -17.73 0.10 15.25
CA LEU A 397 -17.48 1.00 14.13
C LEU A 397 -16.02 1.47 14.06
N SER A 398 -15.21 1.30 15.09
CA SER A 398 -13.79 1.71 15.06
C SER A 398 -12.94 0.80 14.17
N LEU A 399 -11.79 1.30 13.70
CA LEU A 399 -10.86 0.51 12.88
C LEU A 399 -10.25 -0.66 13.66
N ASP A 400 -10.16 -0.53 14.99
CA ASP A 400 -9.67 -1.55 15.90
C ASP A 400 -10.59 -1.67 17.11
N PRO A 401 -11.70 -2.44 17.00
CA PRO A 401 -12.68 -2.60 18.07
C PRO A 401 -12.08 -3.17 19.35
N ASP A 402 -11.08 -4.06 19.22
CA ASP A 402 -10.38 -4.66 20.35
C ASP A 402 -9.65 -3.57 21.15
N ARG A 403 -8.84 -2.73 20.48
CA ARG A 403 -8.08 -1.65 21.14
C ARG A 403 -8.97 -0.58 21.75
N ALA A 404 -10.06 -0.22 21.06
CA ALA A 404 -11.01 0.77 21.56
C ALA A 404 -11.68 0.31 22.86
N ARG A 405 -12.02 -0.98 22.97
CA ARG A 405 -12.56 -1.59 24.18
C ARG A 405 -11.52 -1.72 25.27
N GLU A 406 -10.32 -2.21 24.94
CA GLU A 406 -9.17 -2.32 25.86
C GLU A 406 -8.95 -1.00 26.62
N TYR A 407 -8.82 0.13 25.88
CA TYR A 407 -8.53 1.45 26.48
C TYR A 407 -9.68 2.04 27.30
N HIS A 408 -10.94 1.77 26.92
CA HIS A 408 -12.06 2.16 27.76
C HIS A 408 -12.05 1.37 29.09
N ASP A 409 -11.81 0.06 29.00
CA ASP A 409 -11.97 -0.87 30.11
C ASP A 409 -10.80 -0.86 31.09
N GLU A 410 -9.66 -0.27 30.72
CA GLU A 410 -8.57 0.03 31.66
C GLU A 410 -9.02 0.85 32.87
N THR A 411 -10.04 1.69 32.70
CA THR A 411 -10.56 2.55 33.79
C THR A 411 -12.02 2.27 34.15
N LEU A 412 -12.83 1.78 33.21
CA LEU A 412 -14.26 1.50 33.39
C LEU A 412 -14.62 0.08 32.89
N PRO A 413 -14.10 -0.98 33.52
CA PRO A 413 -14.20 -2.35 32.98
C PRO A 413 -15.61 -2.96 33.08
N ALA A 414 -16.41 -2.55 34.07
CA ALA A 414 -17.71 -3.16 34.30
C ALA A 414 -18.71 -2.87 33.16
N ASP A 415 -19.50 -3.87 32.77
CA ASP A 415 -20.45 -3.77 31.65
C ASP A 415 -21.46 -2.63 31.79
N ILE A 416 -21.80 -2.26 33.03
CA ILE A 416 -22.68 -1.11 33.31
C ILE A 416 -22.17 0.19 32.67
N TYR A 417 -20.85 0.35 32.54
CA TYR A 417 -20.24 1.55 31.97
C TYR A 417 -20.35 1.63 30.44
N LYS A 418 -20.73 0.53 29.76
CA LYS A 418 -21.01 0.55 28.32
C LYS A 418 -22.33 1.24 27.96
N THR A 419 -23.09 1.64 28.97
CA THR A 419 -24.30 2.47 28.86
C THR A 419 -24.17 3.80 29.59
N ALA A 420 -22.97 4.10 30.13
CA ALA A 420 -22.75 5.33 30.88
C ALA A 420 -22.64 6.52 29.93
N GLU A 421 -23.31 7.62 30.28
CA GLU A 421 -23.26 8.89 29.55
C GLU A 421 -21.99 9.71 29.83
N PHE A 422 -20.87 9.03 30.07
CA PHE A 422 -19.57 9.63 30.36
C PHE A 422 -18.45 8.59 30.20
N CYS A 423 -17.21 9.06 30.14
CA CYS A 423 -16.01 8.23 30.34
C CYS A 423 -15.19 8.75 31.53
N SER A 424 -14.10 8.06 31.84
CA SER A 424 -13.19 8.42 32.94
C SER A 424 -12.50 9.78 32.75
N MET A 425 -12.43 10.30 31.52
CA MET A 425 -11.79 11.60 31.24
C MET A 425 -12.51 12.78 31.90
N CYS A 426 -13.84 12.86 31.79
CA CYS A 426 -14.63 13.96 32.33
C CYS A 426 -15.51 13.56 33.52
N GLY A 427 -15.76 12.26 33.66
CA GLY A 427 -16.69 11.73 34.65
C GLY A 427 -18.15 12.18 34.43
N PRO A 428 -19.05 11.76 35.33
CA PRO A 428 -20.51 11.89 35.16
C PRO A 428 -21.06 13.32 35.29
N LYS A 429 -20.23 14.30 35.68
CA LYS A 429 -20.70 15.68 35.93
C LYS A 429 -20.25 16.68 34.86
N PHE A 430 -19.19 16.36 34.12
CA PHE A 430 -18.53 17.31 33.24
C PHE A 430 -18.43 16.80 31.81
N CYS A 431 -19.13 15.71 31.47
CA CYS A 431 -19.15 15.24 30.09
C CYS A 431 -19.88 16.27 29.20
N PRO A 432 -19.20 16.91 28.23
CA PRO A 432 -19.84 17.93 27.40
C PRO A 432 -20.92 17.35 26.48
N MET A 433 -20.86 16.06 26.15
CA MET A 433 -21.89 15.40 25.34
C MET A 433 -23.17 15.10 26.15
N GLN A 434 -23.06 15.02 27.47
CA GLN A 434 -24.21 14.85 28.37
C GLN A 434 -24.87 16.19 28.67
N THR A 435 -24.07 17.25 28.82
CA THR A 435 -24.55 18.62 29.03
C THR A 435 -25.12 19.19 27.73
N LYS A 436 -26.29 18.68 27.32
CA LYS A 436 -27.01 19.16 26.15
C LYS A 436 -27.43 20.62 26.38
N VAL A 437 -27.08 21.48 25.43
CA VAL A 437 -27.60 22.84 25.41
C VAL A 437 -29.08 22.75 25.05
N ASP A 438 -29.93 23.35 25.87
CA ASP A 438 -31.37 23.36 25.66
C ASP A 438 -31.71 24.14 24.38
N ALA A 439 -32.44 23.49 23.46
CA ALA A 439 -32.86 24.09 22.20
C ALA A 439 -33.77 25.30 22.42
N ASP A 440 -34.59 25.29 23.47
CA ASP A 440 -35.45 26.41 23.81
C ASP A 440 -34.61 27.59 24.32
N ALA A 441 -33.60 27.34 25.14
CA ALA A 441 -32.65 28.37 25.59
C ALA A 441 -31.85 28.97 24.41
N LEU A 442 -31.49 28.16 23.41
CA LEU A 442 -30.86 28.66 22.17
C LEU A 442 -31.83 29.54 21.36
N ALA A 443 -33.09 29.12 21.22
CA ALA A 443 -34.10 29.92 20.52
C ALA A 443 -34.40 31.25 21.23
N GLU A 444 -34.40 31.28 22.57
CA GLU A 444 -34.50 32.51 23.35
C GLU A 444 -33.27 33.41 23.16
N LEU A 445 -32.07 32.82 23.15
CA LEU A 445 -30.82 33.53 22.88
C LEU A 445 -30.81 34.14 21.48
N GLU A 446 -31.26 33.41 20.45
CA GLU A 446 -31.37 33.92 19.07
C GLU A 446 -32.31 35.13 18.98
N LYS A 447 -33.45 35.09 19.68
CA LYS A 447 -34.38 36.23 19.78
C LYS A 447 -33.73 37.43 20.47
N MET A 448 -33.03 37.20 21.58
CA MET A 448 -32.33 38.26 22.31
C MET A 448 -31.24 38.90 21.44
N LEU A 449 -30.43 38.09 20.77
CA LEU A 449 -29.35 38.56 19.90
C LEU A 449 -29.90 39.35 18.71
N SER A 450 -30.99 38.90 18.10
CA SER A 450 -31.66 39.61 17.00
C SER A 450 -32.21 40.98 17.42
N ALA A 451 -32.68 41.10 18.67
CA ALA A 451 -33.16 42.37 19.22
C ALA A 451 -32.02 43.32 19.64
N GLN A 452 -30.90 42.78 20.12
CA GLN A 452 -29.77 43.55 20.64
C GLN A 452 -28.75 43.93 19.55
N TYR A 453 -28.63 43.11 18.51
CA TYR A 453 -27.74 43.29 17.37
C TYR A 453 -28.52 43.08 16.07
N PRO A 454 -29.45 43.99 15.71
CA PRO A 454 -30.13 43.92 14.42
C PRO A 454 -29.08 43.90 13.31
N ALA A 455 -29.27 43.04 12.31
CA ALA A 455 -28.37 42.93 11.17
C ALA A 455 -28.15 44.33 10.57
N ILE A 456 -26.88 44.74 10.43
CA ILE A 456 -26.53 45.97 9.73
C ILE A 456 -26.79 45.68 8.25
N GLU A 457 -27.82 46.30 7.68
CA GLU A 457 -28.11 46.27 6.23
C GLU A 457 -26.96 46.80 5.37
#